data_AF-A0A939KXC2-F1
#
_entry.id   AF-A0A939KXC2-F1
#
_cell.length_a   1.000
_cell.length_b   1.000
_cell.length_c   1.000
_cell.angle_alpha   90.00
_cell.angle_beta   90.00
_cell.angle_gamma   90.00
#
_symmetry.space_group_name_H-M   'P 1'
#
loop_
_entity.id
_entity.type
_entity.pdbx_description
1 polymer ?
#
loop_
_entity_poly.entity_id
_entity_poly.type
_entity_poly.pdbx_seq_one_letter_code
_entity_poly.pdbx_strand_id
1 'polypeptide(L)'
;MTVLDPADAVELDRLLRQAAEADVPGVLRGMTAGADGEQAAIDAIAAHCRVDHVATLVFPAAVDDVHTHLLGRQWRTTSAVPSVVVRRRLAHRYGLDDELLDVSIVRAFAHDTACVEVFCLPPTVAAKHVVECERRLHQERHTALMVDTPSRSLLSELRSLLTGQLAMRPDGGGHNPHENQGAGGRSVLYFQPPMGSRLELTCIGDFTPVVAQHLDGA
;
A
#
# COMPACT_ATOMS: atom_id res chain seq x y z
N MET A 1 -20.88 22.15 -4.30
CA MET A 1 -20.21 20.83 -4.32
C MET A 1 -18.91 21.03 -5.06
N THR A 2 -17.80 20.92 -4.34
CA THR A 2 -16.50 20.84 -4.99
C THR A 2 -16.39 19.45 -5.61
N VAL A 3 -15.75 19.34 -6.77
CA VAL A 3 -15.57 18.08 -7.49
C VAL A 3 -14.12 17.69 -7.30
N LEU A 4 -13.86 16.41 -7.08
CA LEU A 4 -12.51 15.85 -7.04
C LEU A 4 -11.72 16.28 -8.29
N ASP A 5 -10.46 16.67 -8.12
CA ASP A 5 -9.60 17.03 -9.25
C ASP A 5 -9.60 15.91 -10.30
N PRO A 6 -9.73 16.21 -11.61
CA PRO A 6 -9.77 15.20 -12.66
C PRO A 6 -8.60 14.20 -12.61
N ALA A 7 -7.40 14.65 -12.24
CA ALA A 7 -6.24 13.77 -12.13
C ALA A 7 -6.41 12.76 -10.98
N ASP A 8 -6.95 13.20 -9.84
CA ASP A 8 -7.22 12.33 -8.70
C ASP A 8 -8.40 11.39 -8.99
N ALA A 9 -9.43 11.86 -9.71
CA ALA A 9 -10.54 11.02 -10.16
C ALA A 9 -10.08 9.90 -11.12
N VAL A 10 -9.22 10.22 -12.09
CA VAL A 10 -8.61 9.23 -12.99
C VAL A 10 -7.76 8.24 -12.21
N GLU A 11 -7.01 8.70 -11.22
CA GLU A 11 -6.17 7.84 -10.38
C GLU A 11 -7.01 6.89 -9.53
N LEU A 12 -8.09 7.37 -8.92
CA LEU A 12 -9.01 6.51 -8.18
C LEU A 12 -9.64 5.47 -9.12
N ASP A 13 -10.10 5.88 -10.31
CA ASP A 13 -10.70 4.94 -11.26
C ASP A 13 -9.72 3.85 -11.71
N ARG A 14 -8.44 4.20 -11.87
CA ARG A 14 -7.36 3.24 -12.13
C ARG A 14 -7.17 2.29 -10.93
N LEU A 15 -7.15 2.83 -9.72
CA LEU A 15 -6.98 2.05 -8.48
C LEU A 15 -8.12 1.04 -8.28
N LEU A 16 -9.37 1.45 -8.51
CA LEU A 16 -10.54 0.57 -8.35
C LEU A 16 -10.52 -0.58 -9.36
N ARG A 17 -10.15 -0.32 -10.63
CA ARG A 17 -9.98 -1.39 -11.63
C ARG A 17 -8.86 -2.34 -11.22
N GLN A 18 -7.71 -1.80 -10.81
CA GLN A 18 -6.59 -2.60 -10.33
C GLN A 18 -7.01 -3.49 -9.16
N ALA A 19 -7.74 -2.95 -8.19
CA ALA A 19 -8.23 -3.71 -7.04
C ALA A 19 -9.19 -4.84 -7.41
N ALA A 20 -10.11 -4.58 -8.34
CA ALA A 20 -11.13 -5.53 -8.77
C ALA A 20 -10.55 -6.71 -9.57
N GLU A 21 -9.43 -6.49 -10.26
CA GLU A 21 -8.75 -7.47 -11.11
C GLU A 21 -7.52 -8.10 -10.45
N ALA A 22 -7.13 -7.62 -9.25
CA ALA A 22 -5.88 -8.03 -8.62
C ALA A 22 -5.93 -9.49 -8.14
N ASP A 23 -5.01 -10.28 -8.65
CA ASP A 23 -4.60 -11.56 -8.09
C ASP A 23 -3.10 -11.56 -7.80
N VAL A 24 -2.64 -12.44 -6.91
CA VAL A 24 -1.22 -12.47 -6.50
C VAL A 24 -0.29 -12.72 -7.69
N PRO A 25 -0.53 -13.72 -8.56
CA PRO A 25 0.34 -13.94 -9.72
C PRO A 25 0.46 -12.75 -10.67
N GLY A 26 -0.66 -12.12 -11.01
CA GLY A 26 -0.74 -10.96 -11.91
C GLY A 26 -0.04 -9.75 -11.33
N VAL A 27 -0.23 -9.48 -10.02
CA VAL A 27 0.49 -8.41 -9.30
C VAL A 27 1.99 -8.65 -9.37
N LEU A 28 2.46 -9.85 -9.03
CA LEU A 28 3.90 -10.15 -9.00
C LEU A 28 4.52 -10.13 -10.40
N ARG A 29 3.86 -10.68 -11.43
CA ARG A 29 4.35 -10.59 -12.82
C ARG A 29 4.46 -9.15 -13.31
N GLY A 30 3.58 -8.26 -12.87
CA GLY A 30 3.65 -6.84 -13.21
C GLY A 30 4.80 -6.09 -12.52
N MET A 31 5.44 -6.70 -11.53
CA MET A 31 6.51 -6.12 -10.73
C MET A 31 7.91 -6.62 -11.11
N THR A 32 7.99 -7.68 -11.90
CA THR A 32 9.26 -8.33 -12.26
C THR A 32 9.69 -8.00 -13.68
N ALA A 33 10.93 -8.33 -14.03
CA ALA A 33 11.47 -8.13 -15.37
C ALA A 33 11.20 -9.31 -16.33
N GLY A 34 10.62 -10.41 -15.83
CA GLY A 34 10.28 -11.60 -16.61
C GLY A 34 11.45 -12.58 -16.78
N ALA A 35 12.35 -12.68 -15.81
CA ALA A 35 13.48 -13.60 -15.83
C ALA A 35 13.07 -15.07 -15.60
N ASP A 36 13.92 -16.00 -16.08
CA ASP A 36 13.74 -17.44 -15.85
C ASP A 36 13.73 -17.77 -14.36
N GLY A 37 12.77 -18.61 -13.95
CA GLY A 37 12.60 -19.04 -12.55
C GLY A 37 11.68 -18.15 -11.70
N GLU A 38 11.26 -16.99 -12.19
CA GLU A 38 10.29 -16.12 -11.50
C GLU A 38 8.94 -16.82 -11.29
N GLN A 39 8.47 -17.60 -12.27
CA GLN A 39 7.14 -18.22 -12.20
C GLN A 39 7.00 -19.18 -11.00
N ALA A 40 8.04 -19.97 -10.69
CA ALA A 40 8.02 -20.87 -9.54
C ALA A 40 7.98 -20.10 -8.21
N ALA A 41 8.70 -18.98 -8.11
CA ALA A 41 8.64 -18.10 -6.94
C ALA A 41 7.26 -17.44 -6.80
N ILE A 42 6.69 -16.99 -7.91
CA ILE A 42 5.33 -16.41 -7.95
C ILE A 42 4.29 -17.42 -7.47
N ASP A 43 4.35 -18.66 -7.95
CA ASP A 43 3.42 -19.72 -7.55
C ASP A 43 3.55 -20.06 -6.05
N ALA A 44 4.79 -20.11 -5.54
CA ALA A 44 5.06 -20.33 -4.12
C ALA A 44 4.51 -19.20 -3.24
N ILE A 45 4.66 -17.93 -3.65
CA ILE A 45 4.11 -16.79 -2.91
C ILE A 45 2.57 -16.80 -2.97
N ALA A 46 1.99 -17.06 -4.14
CA ALA A 46 0.54 -17.12 -4.34
C ALA A 46 -0.15 -18.23 -3.53
N ALA A 47 0.57 -19.32 -3.19
CA ALA A 47 0.04 -20.38 -2.34
C ALA A 47 -0.19 -19.97 -0.87
N HIS A 48 0.42 -18.87 -0.44
CA HIS A 48 0.41 -18.41 0.96
C HIS A 48 -0.15 -17.01 1.15
N CYS A 49 -0.44 -16.32 0.05
CA CYS A 49 -0.84 -14.93 0.06
C CYS A 49 -2.13 -14.71 -0.71
N ARG A 50 -2.88 -13.69 -0.27
CA ARG A 50 -3.96 -13.07 -1.02
C ARG A 50 -3.70 -11.58 -1.17
N VAL A 51 -4.30 -10.95 -2.17
CA VAL A 51 -4.28 -9.49 -2.26
C VAL A 51 -5.11 -8.94 -1.09
N ASP A 52 -4.50 -8.06 -0.28
CA ASP A 52 -5.17 -7.43 0.86
C ASP A 52 -5.83 -6.13 0.41
N HIS A 53 -5.06 -5.24 -0.23
CA HIS A 53 -5.54 -3.98 -0.76
C HIS A 53 -4.58 -3.42 -1.81
N VAL A 54 -5.04 -2.43 -2.56
CA VAL A 54 -4.18 -1.53 -3.36
C VAL A 54 -4.37 -0.11 -2.85
N ALA A 55 -3.30 0.68 -2.84
CA ALA A 55 -3.29 1.97 -2.20
C ALA A 55 -2.75 3.07 -3.10
N THR A 56 -3.19 4.31 -2.86
CA THR A 56 -2.67 5.51 -3.52
C THR A 56 -2.88 6.76 -2.68
N LEU A 57 -2.17 7.83 -3.01
CA LEU A 57 -2.33 9.17 -2.43
C LEU A 57 -3.02 10.09 -3.45
N VAL A 58 -4.07 10.78 -3.01
CA VAL A 58 -4.83 11.78 -3.78
C VAL A 58 -4.97 13.08 -3.00
N PHE A 59 -5.35 14.16 -3.70
CA PHE A 59 -5.30 15.52 -3.16
C PHE A 59 -6.67 16.22 -3.21
N PRO A 60 -7.68 15.68 -2.52
CA PRO A 60 -9.03 16.22 -2.59
C PRO A 60 -9.12 17.55 -1.83
N ALA A 61 -10.04 18.44 -2.23
CA ALA A 61 -10.32 19.65 -1.45
C ALA A 61 -10.95 19.29 -0.09
N ALA A 62 -11.80 18.27 -0.06
CA ALA A 62 -12.34 17.65 1.14
C ALA A 62 -12.39 16.12 1.01
N VAL A 63 -12.20 15.39 2.11
CA VAL A 63 -12.27 13.92 2.11
C VAL A 63 -13.64 13.41 1.62
N ASP A 64 -14.71 14.18 1.84
CA ASP A 64 -16.06 13.90 1.32
C ASP A 64 -16.12 13.83 -0.22
N ASP A 65 -15.21 14.48 -0.94
CA ASP A 65 -15.11 14.39 -2.40
C ASP A 65 -14.68 12.96 -2.82
N VAL A 66 -13.78 12.35 -2.04
CA VAL A 66 -13.33 10.96 -2.23
C VAL A 66 -14.46 9.98 -1.88
N HIS A 67 -15.17 10.21 -0.77
CA HIS A 67 -16.34 9.40 -0.42
C HIS A 67 -17.40 9.42 -1.51
N THR A 68 -17.72 10.62 -2.02
CA THR A 68 -18.72 10.81 -3.08
C THR A 68 -18.29 10.09 -4.35
N HIS A 69 -17.02 10.20 -4.75
CA HIS A 69 -16.48 9.53 -5.93
C HIS A 69 -16.58 8.00 -5.83
N LEU A 70 -16.15 7.44 -4.70
CA LEU A 70 -16.14 5.99 -4.43
C LEU A 70 -17.57 5.41 -4.33
N LEU A 71 -18.46 6.07 -3.59
CA LEU A 71 -19.87 5.66 -3.48
C LEU A 71 -20.59 5.70 -4.83
N GLY A 72 -20.28 6.68 -5.68
CA GLY A 72 -20.78 6.77 -7.05
C GLY A 72 -20.40 5.57 -7.93
N ARG A 73 -19.36 4.81 -7.55
CA ARG A 73 -18.92 3.56 -8.19
C ARG A 73 -19.34 2.32 -7.42
N GLN A 74 -20.24 2.46 -6.45
CA GLN A 74 -20.78 1.38 -5.63
C GLN A 74 -19.74 0.73 -4.70
N TRP A 75 -18.64 1.43 -4.39
CA TRP A 75 -17.70 1.01 -3.36
C TRP A 75 -18.15 1.49 -1.98
N ARG A 76 -18.21 0.58 -1.01
CA ARG A 76 -18.52 0.93 0.38
C ARG A 76 -17.30 1.55 1.04
N THR A 77 -17.44 2.67 1.74
CA THR A 77 -16.32 3.38 2.38
C THR A 77 -16.39 3.27 3.91
N THR A 78 -15.24 3.29 4.57
CA THR A 78 -15.12 3.48 6.03
C THR A 78 -15.01 4.95 6.35
N SER A 79 -15.31 5.37 7.58
CA SER A 79 -14.93 6.71 8.04
C SER A 79 -13.44 6.95 7.86
N ALA A 80 -13.08 8.20 7.55
CA ALA A 80 -11.69 8.62 7.44
C ALA A 80 -10.99 8.55 8.81
N VAL A 81 -9.74 8.08 8.82
CA VAL A 81 -8.89 8.03 10.03
C VAL A 81 -7.54 8.69 9.77
N PRO A 82 -6.85 9.28 10.76
CA PRO A 82 -5.53 9.88 10.54
C PRO A 82 -4.47 8.86 10.06
N SER A 83 -3.66 9.25 9.07
CA SER A 83 -2.55 8.44 8.54
C SER A 83 -1.21 8.89 9.09
N VAL A 84 -0.80 8.37 10.25
CA VAL A 84 0.44 8.82 10.91
C VAL A 84 1.69 8.39 10.13
N VAL A 85 1.68 7.20 9.53
CA VAL A 85 2.85 6.65 8.81
C VAL A 85 3.09 7.41 7.51
N VAL A 86 2.06 7.57 6.67
CA VAL A 86 2.19 8.29 5.39
C VAL A 86 2.51 9.76 5.64
N ARG A 87 1.88 10.38 6.66
CA ARG A 87 2.20 11.75 7.07
C ARG A 87 3.67 11.93 7.41
N ARG A 88 4.23 11.08 8.28
CA ARG A 88 5.65 11.12 8.64
C ARG A 88 6.57 10.87 7.46
N ARG A 89 6.19 9.93 6.58
CA ARG A 89 6.96 9.61 5.37
C ARG A 89 7.01 10.78 4.39
N LEU A 90 5.88 11.45 4.15
CA LEU A 90 5.82 12.65 3.34
C LEU A 90 6.63 13.80 3.97
N ALA A 91 6.46 14.03 5.28
CA ALA A 91 7.19 15.05 6.01
C ALA A 91 8.71 14.85 5.89
N HIS A 92 9.18 13.64 6.15
CA HIS A 92 10.59 13.27 6.00
C HIS A 92 11.09 13.45 4.56
N ARG A 93 10.34 12.94 3.57
CA ARG A 93 10.74 12.98 2.15
C ARG A 93 10.87 14.41 1.62
N TYR A 94 10.00 15.32 2.05
CA TYR A 94 9.95 16.69 1.56
C TYR A 94 10.56 17.72 2.53
N GLY A 95 11.13 17.28 3.66
CA GLY A 95 11.73 18.17 4.66
C GLY A 95 10.71 19.11 5.32
N LEU A 96 9.48 18.63 5.52
CA LEU A 96 8.38 19.36 6.15
C LEU A 96 8.19 18.92 7.60
N ASP A 97 7.52 19.77 8.36
CA ASP A 97 6.96 19.39 9.66
C ASP A 97 5.71 18.51 9.44
N ASP A 98 5.61 17.40 10.17
CA ASP A 98 4.50 16.45 10.00
C ASP A 98 3.19 17.02 10.54
N GLU A 99 3.23 17.99 11.47
CA GLU A 99 2.05 18.70 11.97
C GLU A 99 1.39 19.58 10.90
N LEU A 100 2.12 19.93 9.82
CA LEU A 100 1.61 20.73 8.71
C LEU A 100 0.90 19.89 7.63
N LEU A 101 0.92 18.56 7.76
CA LEU A 101 0.33 17.63 6.80
C LEU A 101 -0.89 16.95 7.41
N ASP A 102 -2.08 17.31 6.94
CA ASP A 102 -3.30 16.61 7.30
C ASP A 102 -3.54 15.44 6.34
N VAL A 103 -3.06 14.26 6.71
CA VAL A 103 -3.24 13.04 5.90
C VAL A 103 -4.25 12.13 6.57
N SER A 104 -5.32 11.79 5.86
CA SER A 104 -6.30 10.79 6.30
C SER A 104 -6.31 9.56 5.40
N ILE A 105 -6.78 8.44 5.93
CA ILE A 105 -6.99 7.17 5.22
C ILE A 105 -8.49 6.95 5.05
N VAL A 106 -8.92 6.69 3.83
CA VAL A 106 -10.25 6.15 3.53
C VAL A 106 -10.08 4.76 2.95
N ARG A 107 -10.65 3.74 3.59
CA ARG A 107 -10.70 2.39 3.02
C ARG A 107 -12.02 2.22 2.29
N ALA A 108 -11.98 1.56 1.14
CA ALA A 108 -13.18 1.21 0.41
C ALA A 108 -13.16 -0.21 -0.12
N PHE A 109 -14.35 -0.78 -0.26
CA PHE A 109 -14.54 -2.20 -0.57
C PHE A 109 -15.54 -2.38 -1.70
N ALA A 110 -15.19 -3.22 -2.67
CA ALA A 110 -16.13 -3.82 -3.61
C ALA A 110 -16.44 -5.24 -3.15
N HIS A 111 -17.68 -5.46 -2.73
CA HIS A 111 -18.12 -6.70 -2.08
C HIS A 111 -17.19 -7.08 -0.91
N ASP A 112 -16.85 -8.37 -0.77
CA ASP A 112 -16.04 -8.89 0.34
C ASP A 112 -14.58 -9.20 -0.06
N THR A 113 -14.16 -8.87 -1.28
CA THR A 113 -12.89 -9.38 -1.84
C THR A 113 -11.89 -8.30 -2.24
N ALA A 114 -12.32 -7.16 -2.75
CA ALA A 114 -11.41 -6.11 -3.21
C ALA A 114 -11.42 -4.91 -2.26
N CYS A 115 -10.23 -4.49 -1.83
CA CYS A 115 -10.04 -3.33 -0.96
C CYS A 115 -9.12 -2.30 -1.62
N VAL A 116 -9.50 -1.03 -1.53
CA VAL A 116 -8.62 0.10 -1.80
C VAL A 116 -8.37 0.88 -0.53
N GLU A 117 -7.15 1.38 -0.38
CA GLU A 117 -6.75 2.30 0.68
C GLU A 117 -6.31 3.64 0.07
N VAL A 118 -7.08 4.68 0.37
CA VAL A 118 -6.88 6.01 -0.24
C VAL A 118 -6.34 6.95 0.83
N PHE A 119 -5.10 7.39 0.65
CA PHE A 119 -4.54 8.49 1.42
C PHE A 119 -5.03 9.81 0.82
N CYS A 120 -5.61 10.67 1.66
CA CYS A 120 -6.10 11.98 1.27
C CYS A 120 -5.20 13.04 1.90
N LEU A 121 -4.54 13.85 1.09
CA LEU A 121 -3.80 15.03 1.53
C LEU A 121 -4.42 16.28 0.90
N PRO A 122 -5.20 17.07 1.63
CA PRO A 122 -5.77 18.30 1.08
C PRO A 122 -4.67 19.26 0.59
N PRO A 123 -4.83 19.86 -0.61
CA PRO A 123 -3.82 20.74 -1.17
C PRO A 123 -3.82 22.07 -0.41
N THR A 124 -3.01 22.15 0.66
CA THR A 124 -2.70 23.40 1.35
C THR A 124 -1.53 24.11 0.67
N VAL A 125 -1.29 25.38 1.00
CA VAL A 125 -0.16 26.15 0.46
C VAL A 125 1.18 25.46 0.73
N ALA A 126 1.31 24.80 1.89
CA ALA A 126 2.50 24.03 2.26
C ALA A 126 2.71 22.79 1.36
N ALA A 127 1.64 22.25 0.77
CA ALA A 127 1.65 20.99 0.04
C ALA A 127 1.79 21.13 -1.49
N LYS A 128 1.88 22.33 -2.09
CA LYS A 128 1.87 22.46 -3.56
C LYS A 128 2.97 21.64 -4.26
N HIS A 129 4.22 21.78 -3.82
CA HIS A 129 5.34 21.01 -4.40
C HIS A 129 5.22 19.50 -4.09
N VAL A 130 4.64 19.15 -2.94
CA VAL A 130 4.36 17.75 -2.54
C VAL A 130 3.36 17.13 -3.51
N VAL A 131 2.24 17.82 -3.76
CA VAL A 131 1.18 17.39 -4.70
C VAL A 131 1.76 17.15 -6.09
N GLU A 132 2.54 18.09 -6.62
CA GLU A 132 3.15 17.97 -7.94
C GLU A 132 4.14 16.80 -8.03
N CYS A 133 4.99 16.61 -7.01
CA CYS A 133 5.95 15.51 -6.97
C CYS A 133 5.26 14.16 -6.81
N GLU A 134 4.28 14.04 -5.92
CA GLU A 134 3.56 12.79 -5.68
C GLU A 134 2.64 12.42 -6.85
N ARG A 135 2.03 13.40 -7.55
CA ARG A 135 1.31 13.14 -8.81
C ARG A 135 2.23 12.66 -9.94
N ARG A 136 3.51 13.01 -9.91
CA ARG A 136 4.49 12.57 -10.92
C ARG A 136 5.13 11.24 -10.59
N LEU A 137 5.50 11.03 -9.32
CA LEU A 137 6.33 9.92 -8.87
C LEU A 137 5.52 8.78 -8.24
N HIS A 138 4.31 9.07 -7.77
CA HIS A 138 3.38 8.09 -7.21
C HIS A 138 3.97 7.26 -6.07
N GLN A 139 4.74 7.88 -5.18
CA GLN A 139 5.57 7.17 -4.20
C GLN A 139 4.78 6.51 -3.07
N GLU A 140 3.51 6.90 -2.91
CA GLU A 140 2.59 6.26 -1.98
C GLU A 140 1.74 5.14 -2.60
N ARG A 141 1.85 4.91 -3.92
CA ARG A 141 1.20 3.75 -4.55
C ARG A 141 1.84 2.46 -4.05
N HIS A 142 1.00 1.50 -3.72
CA HIS A 142 1.46 0.14 -3.44
C HIS A 142 0.33 -0.88 -3.60
N THR A 143 0.72 -2.15 -3.70
CA THR A 143 -0.19 -3.30 -3.56
C THR A 143 0.23 -4.08 -2.33
N ALA A 144 -0.72 -4.44 -1.49
CA ALA A 144 -0.46 -5.24 -0.29
C ALA A 144 -0.91 -6.69 -0.48
N LEU A 145 -0.07 -7.62 -0.03
CA LEU A 145 -0.33 -9.06 0.02
C LEU A 145 -0.41 -9.50 1.47
N MET A 146 -1.57 -10.03 1.87
CA MET A 146 -1.75 -10.62 3.18
C MET A 146 -1.27 -12.07 3.18
N VAL A 147 -0.42 -12.41 4.14
CA VAL A 147 -0.02 -13.80 4.44
C VAL A 147 -1.08 -14.45 5.33
N ASP A 148 -1.72 -15.52 4.84
CA ASP A 148 -2.91 -16.10 5.48
C ASP A 148 -2.60 -16.76 6.84
N THR A 149 -1.53 -17.56 6.89
CA THR A 149 -1.11 -18.29 8.10
C THR A 149 0.37 -18.01 8.38
N PRO A 150 0.69 -16.85 8.97
CA PRO A 150 2.08 -16.41 9.08
C PRO A 150 2.84 -17.25 10.10
N SER A 151 4.06 -17.60 9.75
CA SER A 151 5.06 -18.16 10.67
C SER A 151 6.41 -17.50 10.39
N ARG A 152 7.33 -17.54 11.35
CA ARG A 152 8.66 -16.94 11.16
C ARG A 152 9.42 -17.56 9.99
N SER A 153 9.33 -18.88 9.82
CA SER A 153 9.96 -19.58 8.70
C SER A 153 9.33 -19.18 7.37
N LEU A 154 8.00 -19.16 7.29
CA LEU A 154 7.30 -18.77 6.08
C LEU A 154 7.61 -17.32 5.68
N LEU A 155 7.57 -16.37 6.61
CA LEU A 155 7.89 -14.97 6.29
C LEU A 155 9.34 -14.80 5.85
N SER A 156 10.27 -15.55 6.44
CA SER A 156 11.68 -15.54 6.03
C SER A 156 11.86 -16.12 4.62
N GLU A 157 11.12 -17.18 4.30
CA GLU A 157 11.08 -17.80 2.97
C GLU A 157 10.49 -16.86 1.92
N LEU A 158 9.30 -16.30 2.17
CA LEU A 158 8.65 -15.33 1.28
C LEU A 158 9.54 -14.12 1.03
N ARG A 159 10.17 -13.56 2.09
CA ARG A 159 11.15 -12.48 1.93
C ARG A 159 12.30 -12.90 1.02
N SER A 160 12.84 -14.10 1.22
CA SER A 160 13.95 -14.62 0.41
C SER A 160 13.57 -14.77 -1.06
N LEU A 161 12.35 -15.25 -1.35
CA LEU A 161 11.82 -15.34 -2.72
C LEU A 161 11.68 -13.96 -3.37
N LEU A 162 11.11 -13.00 -2.64
CA LEU A 162 10.93 -11.62 -3.12
C LEU A 162 12.27 -10.94 -3.41
N THR A 163 13.26 -11.08 -2.52
CA THR A 163 14.55 -10.41 -2.68
C THR A 163 15.51 -11.13 -3.63
N GLY A 164 15.47 -12.47 -3.64
CA GLY A 164 16.38 -13.30 -4.43
C GLY A 164 15.89 -13.49 -5.86
N GLN A 165 14.76 -14.18 -6.00
CA GLN A 165 14.22 -14.61 -7.30
C GLN A 165 13.47 -13.49 -8.01
N LEU A 166 12.74 -12.64 -7.28
CA LEU A 166 11.99 -11.53 -7.88
C LEU A 166 12.75 -10.19 -7.85
N ALA A 167 14.01 -10.20 -7.40
CA ALA A 167 14.93 -9.07 -7.36
C ALA A 167 14.37 -7.79 -6.70
N MET A 168 13.42 -7.94 -5.77
CA MET A 168 12.87 -6.80 -5.04
C MET A 168 13.83 -6.34 -3.94
N ARG A 169 13.89 -5.03 -3.69
CA ARG A 169 14.74 -4.46 -2.64
C ARG A 169 13.90 -4.17 -1.41
N PRO A 170 14.36 -4.48 -0.18
CA PRO A 170 13.67 -4.03 1.03
C PRO A 170 13.47 -2.49 1.01
N ASP A 171 12.28 -2.02 1.40
CA ASP A 171 11.88 -0.60 1.43
C ASP A 171 11.19 -0.23 2.76
N GLY A 172 11.77 -0.70 3.87
CA GLY A 172 11.22 -0.46 5.21
C GLY A 172 10.20 -1.50 5.67
N GLY A 173 9.55 -1.23 6.78
CA GLY A 173 8.62 -2.15 7.44
C GLY A 173 8.35 -1.74 8.88
N GLY A 174 7.48 -2.48 9.57
CA GLY A 174 7.13 -2.15 10.95
C GLY A 174 6.15 -3.11 11.60
N HIS A 175 5.89 -2.89 12.88
CA HIS A 175 4.85 -3.57 13.64
C HIS A 175 3.91 -2.53 14.27
N ASN A 176 2.61 -2.69 14.05
CA ASN A 176 1.57 -1.90 14.69
C ASN A 176 0.80 -2.77 15.70
N PRO A 177 1.01 -2.60 17.02
CA PRO A 177 0.32 -3.38 18.04
C PRO A 177 -1.17 -3.02 18.18
N HIS A 178 -1.61 -1.89 17.61
CA HIS A 178 -2.98 -1.39 17.75
C HIS A 178 -3.95 -1.96 16.70
N GLU A 179 -3.44 -2.55 15.62
CA GLU A 179 -4.26 -3.22 14.61
C GLU A 179 -4.46 -4.68 14.96
N ASN A 180 -5.70 -5.18 14.99
CA ASN A 180 -5.99 -6.56 15.42
C ASN A 180 -5.38 -6.90 16.79
N GLN A 181 -5.60 -6.04 17.80
CA GLN A 181 -5.00 -6.20 19.14
C GLN A 181 -5.18 -7.61 19.73
N GLY A 182 -6.35 -8.22 19.56
CA GLY A 182 -6.64 -9.58 20.04
C GLY A 182 -5.81 -10.69 19.36
N ALA A 183 -5.15 -10.39 18.25
CA ALA A 183 -4.30 -11.29 17.49
C ALA A 183 -2.82 -10.85 17.47
N GLY A 184 -2.43 -9.92 18.35
CA GLY A 184 -1.05 -9.54 18.56
C GLY A 184 -0.50 -8.50 17.59
N GLY A 185 -1.36 -7.67 16.97
CA GLY A 185 -0.92 -6.58 16.10
C GLY A 185 -0.93 -6.93 14.61
N ARG A 186 -0.31 -6.07 13.81
CA ARG A 186 -0.02 -6.29 12.38
C ARG A 186 1.44 -5.99 12.09
N SER A 187 2.11 -6.86 11.32
CA SER A 187 3.48 -6.66 10.87
C SER A 187 3.52 -6.47 9.36
N VAL A 188 4.38 -5.57 8.88
CA VAL A 188 4.49 -5.22 7.46
C VAL A 188 5.96 -5.18 7.02
N LEU A 189 6.22 -5.67 5.82
CA LEU A 189 7.49 -5.60 5.10
C LEU A 189 7.24 -4.93 3.75
N TYR A 190 7.94 -3.83 3.48
CA TYR A 190 7.84 -3.13 2.20
C TYR A 190 8.97 -3.53 1.26
N PHE A 191 8.67 -3.61 -0.03
CA PHE A 191 9.64 -3.90 -1.07
C PHE A 191 9.50 -2.95 -2.25
N GLN A 192 10.61 -2.43 -2.73
CA GLN A 192 10.69 -1.76 -4.02
C GLN A 192 10.97 -2.79 -5.12
N PRO A 193 9.99 -3.09 -5.98
CA PRO A 193 10.20 -4.01 -7.09
C PRO A 193 11.05 -3.39 -8.22
N PRO A 194 11.61 -4.22 -9.11
CA PRO A 194 12.26 -3.76 -10.34
C PRO A 194 11.36 -2.90 -11.23
N MET A 195 10.05 -3.23 -11.28
CA MET A 195 9.06 -2.53 -12.08
C MET A 195 7.80 -2.24 -11.27
N GLY A 196 7.09 -1.18 -11.63
CA GLY A 196 5.82 -0.81 -11.00
C GLY A 196 5.99 -0.12 -9.65
N SER A 197 4.94 -0.21 -8.83
CA SER A 197 4.87 0.42 -7.51
C SER A 197 5.30 -0.54 -6.40
N ARG A 198 5.59 0.00 -5.23
CA ARG A 198 5.95 -0.76 -4.03
C ARG A 198 5.00 -1.92 -3.73
N LEU A 199 5.57 -3.01 -3.21
CA LEU A 199 4.84 -4.13 -2.65
C LEU A 199 4.85 -4.02 -1.12
N GLU A 200 3.71 -4.27 -0.48
CA GLU A 200 3.63 -4.54 0.96
C GLU A 200 3.35 -6.03 1.16
N LEU A 201 4.16 -6.71 1.97
CA LEU A 201 3.84 -8.03 2.51
C LEU A 201 3.43 -7.85 3.96
N THR A 202 2.22 -8.28 4.29
CA THR A 202 1.60 -7.98 5.59
C THR A 202 1.01 -9.22 6.24
N CYS A 203 1.02 -9.26 7.57
CA CYS A 203 0.47 -10.37 8.33
C CYS A 203 -0.06 -9.94 9.70
N ILE A 204 -0.98 -10.74 10.24
CA ILE A 204 -1.47 -10.58 11.62
C ILE A 204 -0.45 -11.17 12.59
N GLY A 205 -0.16 -10.46 13.67
CA GLY A 205 0.77 -10.86 14.74
C GLY A 205 2.07 -10.06 14.78
N ASP A 206 2.85 -10.31 15.84
CA ASP A 206 4.16 -9.69 16.06
C ASP A 206 5.28 -10.54 15.44
N PHE A 207 5.84 -10.01 14.36
CA PHE A 207 7.01 -10.56 13.67
C PHE A 207 8.17 -9.55 13.66
N THR A 208 8.28 -8.72 14.70
CA THR A 208 9.35 -7.73 14.87
C THR A 208 10.76 -8.29 14.59
N PRO A 209 11.11 -9.54 14.96
CA PRO A 209 12.41 -10.10 14.57
C PRO A 209 12.62 -10.26 13.06
N VAL A 210 11.58 -10.61 12.30
CA VAL A 210 11.65 -10.72 10.83
C VAL A 210 11.71 -9.32 10.21
N VAL A 211 10.95 -8.38 10.77
CA VAL A 211 10.99 -6.96 10.37
C VAL A 211 12.40 -6.39 10.57
N ALA A 212 13.03 -6.61 11.72
CA ALA A 212 14.40 -6.14 11.98
C ALA A 212 15.39 -6.68 10.92
N GLN A 213 15.33 -7.98 10.63
CA GLN A 213 16.21 -8.59 9.62
C GLN A 213 15.91 -8.07 8.19
N HIS A 214 14.66 -7.69 7.90
CA HIS A 214 14.31 -7.06 6.63
C HIS A 214 14.89 -5.64 6.52
N LEU A 215 14.88 -4.89 7.62
CA LEU A 215 15.45 -3.54 7.70
C LEU A 215 16.99 -3.55 7.62
N ASP A 216 17.66 -4.59 8.12
CA ASP A 216 19.12 -4.73 8.00
C ASP A 216 19.58 -4.88 6.52
N GLY A 217 18.68 -5.26 5.62
CA GLY A 217 18.93 -5.38 4.18
C GLY A 217 18.40 -4.23 3.33
N ALA A 218 17.81 -3.19 3.94
CA ALA A 218 17.25 -2.01 3.28
C ALA A 218 18.30 -0.92 3.04
#